data_AF-A0A379AAK8-F1
#
_entry.id   AF-A0A379AAK8-F1
#
_cell.length_a   1.000
_cell.length_b   1.000
_cell.length_c   1.000
_cell.angle_alpha   90.00
_cell.angle_beta   90.00
_cell.angle_gamma   90.00
#
_symmetry.space_group_name_H-M   'P 1'
#
loop_
_entity.id
_entity.type
_entity.pdbx_description
1 polymer ?
#
loop_
_entity_poly.entity_id
_entity_poly.type
_entity_poly.pdbx_seq_one_letter_code
_entity_poly.pdbx_strand_id
1 'polypeptide(L)'
;MLAEYLSQPSHDEDLAAFYAEWGIDHSLTQRGGVMKPEPPAALRQIWLLQRRSGKPGAGLAKTTGWIHRASLQAQGVEMWGGVEYLAIDDSGLHLRRNGETLLLEVDNVIICAGQEPQRELEAALRAKGQRVTVIGGADVAQELDARRAIAQATQLALTV
;
A
#
# COMPACT_ATOMS: atom_id res chain seq x y z
N MET A 1 -2.89 -3.70 -0.43
CA MET A 1 -2.23 -2.40 -0.69
C MET A 1 -2.77 -1.82 -1.99
N LEU A 2 -2.77 -0.49 -2.22
CA LEU A 2 -3.37 0.06 -3.45
C LEU A 2 -2.68 -0.45 -4.73
N ALA A 3 -1.36 -0.54 -4.74
CA ALA A 3 -0.64 -1.09 -5.89
C ALA A 3 -1.07 -2.53 -6.24
N GLU A 4 -1.38 -3.34 -5.22
CA GLU A 4 -1.88 -4.71 -5.44
C GLU A 4 -3.30 -4.72 -6.00
N TYR A 5 -4.16 -3.86 -5.47
CA TYR A 5 -5.50 -3.68 -6.00
C TYR A 5 -5.48 -3.27 -7.48
N LEU A 6 -4.47 -2.49 -7.89
CA LEU A 6 -4.28 -2.08 -9.27
C LEU A 6 -3.58 -3.15 -10.13
N SER A 7 -2.84 -4.09 -9.54
CA SER A 7 -2.11 -5.11 -10.29
C SER A 7 -2.90 -6.40 -10.47
N GLN A 8 -3.80 -6.73 -9.54
CA GLN A 8 -4.50 -8.01 -9.54
C GLN A 8 -5.74 -8.02 -10.45
N PRO A 9 -6.04 -9.14 -11.13
CA PRO A 9 -7.34 -9.36 -11.77
C PRO A 9 -8.47 -9.39 -10.73
N SER A 10 -9.73 -9.26 -11.18
CA SER A 10 -10.91 -9.31 -10.31
C SER A 10 -10.88 -10.52 -9.39
N HIS A 11 -11.21 -10.31 -8.11
CA HIS A 11 -11.20 -11.30 -7.03
C HIS A 11 -12.18 -12.45 -7.29
N ASP A 12 -11.77 -13.43 -8.08
CA ASP A 12 -12.29 -14.79 -7.98
C ASP A 12 -11.32 -15.59 -7.12
N GLU A 13 -11.82 -16.14 -6.01
CA GLU A 13 -11.06 -16.99 -5.08
C GLU A 13 -10.81 -18.39 -5.71
N ASP A 14 -10.07 -18.43 -6.81
CA ASP A 14 -9.64 -19.67 -7.44
C ASP A 14 -8.38 -20.21 -6.75
N LEU A 15 -8.55 -21.27 -5.95
CA LEU A 15 -7.46 -21.97 -5.29
C LEU A 15 -6.42 -22.53 -6.28
N ALA A 16 -6.85 -22.95 -7.48
CA ALA A 16 -5.92 -23.47 -8.48
C ALA A 16 -5.03 -22.34 -9.01
N ALA A 17 -5.60 -21.16 -9.25
CA ALA A 17 -4.85 -19.97 -9.64
C ALA A 17 -3.85 -19.55 -8.56
N PHE A 18 -4.25 -19.60 -7.28
CA PHE A 18 -3.33 -19.34 -6.17
C PHE A 18 -2.16 -20.33 -6.14
N TYR A 19 -2.43 -21.63 -6.33
CA TYR A 19 -1.36 -22.63 -6.38
C TYR A 19 -0.41 -22.42 -7.55
N ALA A 20 -0.93 -22.09 -8.74
CA ALA A 20 -0.11 -21.78 -9.90
C ALA A 20 0.75 -20.53 -9.66
N GLU A 21 0.16 -19.44 -9.17
CA GLU A 21 0.86 -18.17 -8.89
C GLU A 21 2.04 -18.37 -7.94
N TRP A 22 1.85 -19.16 -6.87
CA TRP A 22 2.86 -19.38 -5.85
C TRP A 22 3.75 -20.61 -6.09
N GLY A 23 3.51 -21.36 -7.18
CA GLY A 23 4.26 -22.57 -7.50
C GLY A 23 4.06 -23.67 -6.46
N ILE A 24 2.83 -23.86 -5.98
CA ILE A 24 2.48 -24.90 -5.02
C ILE A 24 2.03 -26.15 -5.78
N ASP A 25 2.76 -27.25 -5.61
CA ASP A 25 2.32 -28.56 -6.09
C ASP A 25 1.34 -29.17 -5.09
N HIS A 26 0.04 -28.97 -5.33
CA HIS A 26 -1.03 -29.53 -4.51
C HIS A 26 -1.10 -31.07 -4.56
N SER A 27 -0.51 -31.72 -5.57
CA SER A 27 -0.42 -33.19 -5.63
C SER A 27 0.62 -33.76 -4.65
N LEU A 28 1.50 -32.91 -4.12
CA LEU A 28 2.60 -33.26 -3.21
C LEU A 28 3.55 -34.32 -3.79
N THR A 29 3.70 -34.35 -5.11
CA THR A 29 4.59 -35.29 -5.82
C THR A 29 6.00 -34.73 -5.97
N GLN A 30 6.13 -33.41 -6.06
CA GLN A 30 7.40 -32.70 -6.10
C GLN A 30 8.02 -32.57 -4.71
N ARG A 31 9.36 -32.56 -4.65
CA ARG A 31 10.10 -32.39 -3.39
C ARG A 31 9.68 -31.08 -2.71
N GLY A 32 9.13 -31.20 -1.50
CA GLY A 32 8.69 -30.05 -0.71
C GLY A 32 7.39 -29.40 -1.20
N GLY A 33 6.68 -30.00 -2.15
CA GLY A 33 5.42 -29.46 -2.68
C GLY A 33 5.60 -28.17 -3.49
N VAL A 34 6.77 -27.99 -4.13
CA VAL A 34 7.10 -26.77 -4.88
C VAL A 34 7.27 -27.10 -6.37
N MET A 35 6.63 -26.32 -7.22
CA MET A 35 6.78 -26.31 -8.67
C MET A 35 7.16 -24.91 -9.17
N LYS A 36 7.33 -24.75 -10.48
CA LYS A 36 7.63 -23.44 -11.08
C LYS A 36 6.41 -22.51 -10.91
N PRO A 37 6.58 -21.30 -10.35
CA PRO A 37 5.50 -20.32 -10.27
C PRO A 37 5.06 -19.81 -11.65
N GLU A 38 3.76 -19.59 -11.80
CA GLU A 38 3.10 -19.04 -12.98
C GLU A 38 2.24 -17.82 -12.57
N PRO A 39 2.86 -16.65 -12.35
CA PRO A 39 2.11 -15.46 -11.96
C PRO A 39 1.21 -14.99 -13.10
N PRO A 40 0.04 -14.39 -12.78
CA PRO A 40 -0.84 -13.86 -13.82
C PRO A 40 -0.16 -12.75 -14.62
N ALA A 41 -0.60 -12.56 -15.86
CA ALA A 41 -0.09 -11.51 -16.71
C ALA A 41 -0.42 -10.12 -16.13
N ALA A 42 0.55 -9.22 -16.19
CA ALA A 42 0.37 -7.85 -15.74
C ALA A 42 -0.72 -7.14 -16.58
N LEU A 43 -1.77 -6.66 -15.92
CA LEU A 43 -2.87 -5.94 -16.57
C LEU A 43 -2.53 -4.49 -16.89
N ARG A 44 -1.55 -3.92 -16.19
CA ARG A 44 -1.15 -2.51 -16.25
C ARG A 44 0.35 -2.41 -16.05
N GLN A 45 0.98 -1.43 -16.68
CA GLN A 45 2.33 -1.02 -16.30
C GLN A 45 2.24 -0.07 -15.10
N ILE A 46 2.85 -0.46 -13.98
CA ILE A 46 2.72 0.29 -12.71
C ILE A 46 4.11 0.65 -12.20
N TRP A 47 4.26 1.91 -11.79
CA TRP A 47 5.40 2.38 -11.02
C TRP A 47 4.96 2.71 -9.59
N LEU A 48 5.59 2.08 -8.60
CA LEU A 48 5.43 2.39 -7.19
C LEU A 48 6.63 3.20 -6.72
N LEU A 49 6.39 4.47 -6.42
CA LEU A 49 7.43 5.47 -6.19
C LEU A 49 7.45 5.96 -4.74
N GLN A 50 8.64 6.21 -4.19
CA GLN A 50 8.79 6.87 -2.89
C GLN A 50 10.01 7.81 -2.85
N ARG A 51 9.89 8.92 -2.10
CA ARG A 51 11.00 9.85 -1.88
C ARG A 51 12.13 9.26 -1.04
N ARG A 52 11.78 8.43 -0.06
CA ARG A 52 12.76 7.76 0.82
C ARG A 52 13.65 6.85 -0.02
N SER A 53 14.96 6.88 0.24
CA SER A 53 15.89 5.94 -0.38
C SER A 53 15.58 4.49 0.03
N GLY A 54 16.05 3.54 -0.78
CA GLY A 54 15.81 2.12 -0.58
C GLY A 54 14.53 1.61 -1.24
N LYS A 55 14.25 0.31 -1.08
CA LYS A 55 13.14 -0.35 -1.76
C LYS A 55 11.79 0.04 -1.13
N PRO A 56 10.79 0.46 -1.93
CA PRO A 56 9.40 0.53 -1.47
C PRO A 56 8.99 -0.74 -0.70
N GLY A 57 8.26 -0.54 0.38
CA GLY A 57 7.79 -1.64 1.24
C GLY A 57 8.83 -2.22 2.21
N ALA A 58 10.05 -1.69 2.28
CA ALA A 58 11.07 -2.16 3.24
C ALA A 58 10.66 -2.02 4.72
N GLY A 59 9.75 -1.08 5.03
CA GLY A 59 9.21 -0.85 6.37
C GLY A 59 7.90 -1.60 6.67
N LEU A 60 7.42 -2.47 5.77
CA LEU A 60 6.20 -3.24 6.00
C LEU A 60 6.38 -4.26 7.14
N ALA A 61 5.25 -4.74 7.66
CA ALA A 61 5.22 -5.76 8.70
C ALA A 61 6.09 -6.97 8.31
N LYS A 62 6.91 -7.46 9.25
CA LYS A 62 7.95 -8.47 8.98
C LYS A 62 7.39 -9.78 8.40
N THR A 63 6.17 -10.16 8.76
CA THR A 63 5.57 -11.45 8.41
C THR A 63 4.74 -11.42 7.13
N THR A 64 4.17 -10.25 6.76
CA THR A 64 3.28 -10.11 5.59
C THR A 64 3.85 -9.21 4.50
N GLY A 65 4.75 -8.28 4.84
CA GLY A 65 5.29 -7.30 3.91
C GLY A 65 6.05 -7.90 2.73
N TRP A 66 6.69 -9.06 2.94
CA TRP A 66 7.41 -9.75 1.87
C TRP A 66 6.47 -10.38 0.83
N ILE A 67 5.28 -10.84 1.24
CA ILE A 67 4.26 -11.44 0.36
C ILE A 67 3.81 -10.41 -0.66
N HIS A 68 3.42 -9.23 -0.16
CA HIS A 68 2.96 -8.13 -0.99
C HIS A 68 4.02 -7.69 -2.01
N ARG A 69 5.26 -7.59 -1.55
CA ARG A 69 6.38 -7.22 -2.43
C ARG A 69 6.65 -8.28 -3.49
N ALA A 70 6.63 -9.56 -3.11
CA ALA A 70 6.86 -10.66 -4.05
C ALA A 70 5.77 -10.72 -5.13
N SER A 71 4.50 -10.57 -4.74
CA SER A 71 3.37 -10.52 -5.68
C SER A 71 3.51 -9.34 -6.66
N LEU A 72 3.78 -8.12 -6.16
CA LEU A 72 4.00 -6.95 -7.03
C LEU A 72 5.18 -7.14 -8.00
N GLN A 73 6.28 -7.75 -7.56
CA GLN A 73 7.41 -8.05 -8.45
C GLN A 73 7.07 -9.08 -9.51
N ALA A 74 6.33 -10.11 -9.13
CA ALA A 74 5.86 -11.13 -10.07
C ALA A 74 4.90 -10.55 -11.12
N GLN A 75 4.15 -9.50 -10.75
CA GLN A 75 3.31 -8.69 -11.63
C GLN A 75 4.07 -7.60 -12.41
N GLY A 76 5.40 -7.58 -12.36
CA GLY A 76 6.22 -6.63 -13.13
C GLY A 76 6.13 -5.17 -12.66
N VAL A 77 5.66 -4.92 -11.43
CA VAL A 77 5.58 -3.56 -10.88
C VAL A 77 6.98 -2.99 -10.64
N GLU A 78 7.25 -1.83 -11.23
CA GLU A 78 8.50 -1.08 -11.08
C GLU A 78 8.53 -0.32 -9.76
N MET A 79 9.41 -0.70 -8.84
CA MET A 79 9.45 -0.11 -7.49
C MET A 79 10.69 0.76 -7.30
N TRP A 80 10.52 2.08 -7.29
CA TRP A 80 11.63 3.03 -7.18
C TRP A 80 11.57 3.83 -5.88
N GLY A 81 12.68 3.86 -5.16
CA GLY A 81 12.91 4.79 -4.05
C GLY A 81 13.94 5.86 -4.42
N GLY A 82 14.03 6.88 -3.58
CA GLY A 82 14.95 8.00 -3.79
C GLY A 82 14.55 8.88 -4.98
N VAL A 83 13.25 9.01 -5.25
CA VAL A 83 12.76 9.89 -6.31
C VAL A 83 12.43 11.28 -5.79
N GLU A 84 12.61 12.29 -6.63
CA GLU A 84 12.14 13.65 -6.41
C GLU A 84 11.07 13.96 -7.46
N TYR A 85 9.86 14.31 -7.03
CA TYR A 85 8.77 14.67 -7.96
C TYR A 85 8.95 16.13 -8.41
N LEU A 86 8.98 16.37 -9.71
CA LEU A 86 9.23 17.69 -10.29
C LEU A 86 7.93 18.36 -10.75
N ALA A 87 7.14 17.65 -11.55
CA ALA A 87 5.88 18.16 -12.09
C ALA A 87 4.95 17.01 -12.54
N ILE A 88 3.67 17.32 -12.65
CA ILE A 88 2.67 16.51 -13.34
C ILE A 88 2.03 17.41 -14.39
N ASP A 89 2.05 16.99 -15.64
CA ASP A 89 1.40 17.68 -16.75
C ASP A 89 0.81 16.67 -17.75
N ASP A 90 0.33 17.16 -18.89
CA ASP A 90 -0.32 16.34 -19.93
C ASP A 90 0.61 15.27 -20.54
N SER A 91 1.92 15.38 -20.34
CA SER A 91 2.90 14.37 -20.81
C SER A 91 3.13 13.27 -19.77
N GLY A 92 2.69 13.47 -18.52
CA GLY A 92 2.79 12.49 -17.43
C GLY A 92 3.51 13.00 -16.19
N LEU A 93 4.29 12.12 -15.54
CA LEU A 93 4.99 12.41 -14.29
C LEU A 93 6.47 12.69 -14.55
N HIS A 94 6.88 13.94 -14.30
CA HIS A 94 8.28 14.36 -14.31
C HIS A 94 8.91 14.13 -12.94
N LEU A 95 10.04 13.43 -12.92
CA LEU A 95 10.76 13.12 -11.69
C LEU A 95 12.28 13.18 -11.88
N ARG A 96 13.02 13.33 -10.78
CA ARG A 96 14.46 13.15 -10.74
C ARG A 96 14.79 11.87 -9.97
N ARG A 97 15.71 11.06 -10.51
CA ARG A 97 16.21 9.86 -9.84
C ARG A 97 17.69 9.72 -10.15
N ASN A 98 18.52 9.50 -9.13
CA ASN A 98 19.98 9.41 -9.28
C ASN A 98 20.62 10.62 -9.99
N GLY A 99 20.03 11.81 -9.85
CA GLY A 99 20.51 13.03 -10.50
C GLY A 99 20.01 13.25 -11.93
N GLU A 100 19.34 12.26 -12.53
CA GLU A 100 18.78 12.34 -13.88
C GLU A 100 17.30 12.72 -13.85
N THR A 101 16.89 13.63 -14.72
CA THR A 101 15.48 13.97 -14.95
C THR A 101 14.88 12.95 -15.91
N LEU A 102 13.73 12.38 -15.52
CA LEU A 102 12.99 11.36 -16.24
C LEU A 102 11.53 11.79 -16.38
N LEU A 103 10.92 11.41 -17.50
CA LEU A 103 9.48 11.50 -17.73
C LEU A 103 8.90 10.09 -17.72
N LEU A 104 7.89 9.86 -16.88
CA LEU A 104 7.03 8.69 -16.98
C LEU A 104 5.76 9.10 -17.71
N GLU A 105 5.63 8.67 -18.96
CA GLU A 105 4.42 8.83 -19.78
C GLU A 105 3.34 7.87 -19.26
N VAL A 106 2.59 8.33 -18.26
CA VAL A 106 1.56 7.54 -17.57
C VAL A 106 0.19 8.17 -17.76
N ASP A 107 -0.82 7.31 -17.93
CA ASP A 107 -2.21 7.78 -18.06
C ASP A 107 -2.79 8.30 -16.75
N ASN A 108 -2.28 7.82 -15.61
CA ASN A 108 -2.80 8.13 -14.28
C ASN A 108 -1.68 8.29 -13.26
N VAL A 109 -1.80 9.30 -12.41
CA VAL A 109 -0.95 9.49 -11.22
C VAL A 109 -1.82 9.34 -9.97
N ILE A 110 -1.53 8.33 -9.16
CA ILE A 110 -2.33 8.03 -7.96
C ILE A 110 -1.55 8.41 -6.70
N ILE A 111 -2.12 9.30 -5.90
CA ILE A 111 -1.44 9.90 -4.75
C ILE A 111 -1.72 9.09 -3.47
N CYS A 112 -0.69 8.38 -3.01
CA CYS A 112 -0.68 7.62 -1.76
C CYS A 112 0.31 8.23 -0.76
N ALA A 113 0.21 9.54 -0.52
CA ALA A 113 1.25 10.32 0.18
C ALA A 113 1.13 10.35 1.72
N GLY A 114 0.26 9.53 2.30
CA GLY A 114 -0.05 9.54 3.73
C GLY A 114 -1.42 10.12 4.02
N GLN A 115 -1.68 10.42 5.29
CA GLN A 115 -2.97 10.89 5.80
C GLN A 115 -2.73 12.01 6.82
N GLU A 116 -3.72 12.89 6.99
CA GLU A 116 -3.73 13.94 8.02
C GLU A 116 -4.93 13.77 8.95
N PRO A 117 -4.83 14.14 10.24
CA PRO A 117 -5.95 14.02 11.16
C PRO A 117 -7.08 14.97 10.78
N GLN A 118 -8.30 14.44 10.66
CA GLN A 118 -9.48 15.26 10.36
C GLN A 118 -10.21 15.66 11.65
N ARG A 119 -10.11 16.95 12.04
CA ARG A 119 -10.56 17.47 13.35
C ARG A 119 -11.53 18.66 13.30
N GLU A 120 -12.10 18.96 12.13
CA GLU A 120 -12.92 20.16 11.90
C GLU A 120 -13.99 20.43 12.98
N LEU A 121 -14.64 19.38 13.49
CA LEU A 121 -15.72 19.51 14.47
C LEU A 121 -15.24 19.76 15.91
N GLU A 122 -13.98 19.46 16.23
CA GLU A 122 -13.49 19.46 17.61
C GLU A 122 -13.64 20.83 18.27
N ALA A 123 -13.06 21.87 17.67
CA ALA A 123 -13.07 23.22 18.22
C ALA A 123 -14.51 23.78 18.33
N ALA A 124 -15.34 23.53 17.32
CA ALA A 124 -16.72 24.00 17.29
C ALA A 124 -17.58 23.35 18.39
N LEU A 125 -17.39 22.07 18.65
CA LEU A 125 -18.10 21.37 19.73
C LEU A 125 -17.64 21.82 21.11
N ARG A 126 -16.32 21.98 21.31
CA ARG A 126 -15.76 22.52 22.56
C ARG A 126 -16.27 23.93 22.87
N ALA A 127 -16.35 24.80 21.86
CA ALA A 127 -16.88 26.16 22.00
C ALA A 127 -18.36 26.19 22.43
N LYS A 128 -19.13 25.15 22.11
CA LYS A 128 -20.52 24.96 22.56
C LYS A 128 -20.64 24.32 23.95
N GLY A 129 -19.53 24.20 24.68
CA GLY A 129 -19.49 23.58 26.02
C GLY A 129 -19.67 22.06 26.01
N GLN A 130 -19.57 21.41 24.85
CA GLN A 130 -19.67 19.95 24.76
C GLN A 130 -18.38 19.29 25.26
N ARG A 131 -18.53 18.16 25.94
CA ARG A 131 -17.40 17.32 26.34
C ARG A 131 -16.99 16.48 25.13
N VAL A 132 -15.77 16.70 24.62
CA VAL A 132 -15.26 16.05 23.39
C VAL A 132 -13.99 15.29 23.69
N THR A 133 -13.95 14.02 23.26
CA THR A 133 -12.77 13.16 23.24
C THR A 133 -12.49 12.74 21.80
N VAL A 134 -11.24 12.87 21.37
CA VAL A 134 -10.80 12.51 20.02
C VAL A 134 -10.02 11.19 20.10
N ILE A 135 -10.30 10.26 19.19
CA ILE A 135 -9.66 8.93 19.12
C ILE A 135 -9.38 8.54 17.66
N GLY A 136 -8.52 7.55 17.46
CA GLY A 136 -8.23 6.97 16.15
C GLY A 136 -7.53 7.94 15.20
N GLY A 137 -7.82 7.84 13.90
CA GLY A 137 -7.17 8.67 12.88
C GLY A 137 -7.42 10.18 13.02
N ALA A 138 -8.53 10.57 13.64
CA ALA A 138 -8.79 11.97 13.97
C ALA A 138 -7.86 12.50 15.07
N ASP A 139 -7.37 11.62 15.95
CA ASP A 139 -6.32 11.95 16.91
C ASP A 139 -4.95 11.90 16.22
N VAL A 140 -4.51 10.75 15.73
CA VAL A 140 -3.21 10.62 15.06
C VAL A 140 -3.37 9.86 13.74
N ALA A 141 -3.16 10.56 12.63
CA ALA A 141 -3.17 9.99 11.27
C ALA A 141 -1.76 9.59 10.81
N GLN A 142 -1.14 8.66 11.54
CA GLN A 142 0.12 8.04 11.12
C GLN A 142 -0.07 6.53 10.94
N GLU A 143 0.47 6.01 9.84
CA GLU A 143 0.54 4.59 9.49
C GLU A 143 -0.82 3.86 9.34
N LEU A 144 -0.76 2.56 9.09
CA LEU A 144 -1.92 1.67 9.02
C LEU A 144 -2.39 1.33 10.45
N ASP A 145 -3.25 2.17 11.00
CA ASP A 145 -3.50 2.17 12.44
C ASP A 145 -4.94 1.81 12.86
N ALA A 146 -5.50 0.74 12.28
CA ALA A 146 -6.73 0.17 12.82
C ALA A 146 -6.52 -0.31 14.27
N ARG A 147 -5.33 -0.83 14.59
CA ARG A 147 -5.00 -1.38 15.90
C ARG A 147 -5.01 -0.32 17.00
N ARG A 148 -4.31 0.82 16.88
CA ARG A 148 -4.35 1.85 17.95
C ARG A 148 -5.70 2.55 17.96
N ALA A 149 -6.36 2.77 16.82
CA ALA A 149 -7.73 3.29 16.82
C ALA A 149 -8.70 2.41 17.65
N ILE A 150 -8.69 1.09 17.42
CA ILE A 150 -9.50 0.14 18.21
C ILE A 150 -9.07 0.14 19.68
N ALA A 151 -7.76 0.13 19.97
CA ALA A 151 -7.27 0.15 21.34
C ALA A 151 -7.68 1.43 22.10
N GLN A 152 -7.57 2.59 21.47
CA GLN A 152 -8.00 3.88 22.02
C GLN A 152 -9.51 3.90 22.29
N ALA A 153 -10.31 3.40 21.33
CA ALA A 153 -11.76 3.30 21.51
C ALA A 153 -12.12 2.40 22.70
N THR A 154 -11.49 1.23 22.80
CA THR A 154 -11.71 0.28 23.90
C THR A 154 -11.28 0.87 25.25
N GLN A 155 -10.11 1.51 25.33
CA GLN A 155 -9.63 2.16 26.55
C GLN A 155 -10.57 3.28 26.99
N LEU A 156 -11.04 4.10 26.05
CA LEU A 156 -12.02 5.14 26.34
C LEU A 156 -13.29 4.49 26.91
N ALA A 157 -13.88 3.52 26.21
CA ALA A 157 -15.11 2.85 26.63
C ALA A 157 -15.06 2.23 28.04
N LEU A 158 -13.88 1.78 28.49
CA LEU A 158 -13.67 1.19 29.82
C LEU A 158 -13.49 2.22 30.94
N THR A 159 -13.32 3.50 30.62
CA THR A 159 -13.05 4.58 31.58
C THR A 159 -14.17 5.62 31.67
N VAL A 160 -15.20 5.53 30.81
CA VAL A 160 -16.39 6.39 30.85
C VAL A 160 -17.45 5.87 31.80
#